data_AF-A0A3L7QJW3-F1
#
_entry.id   AF-A0A3L7QJW3-F1
#
_cell.length_a   1.000
_cell.length_b   1.000
_cell.length_c   1.000
_cell.angle_alpha   90.00
_cell.angle_beta   90.00
_cell.angle_gamma   90.00
#
_symmetry.space_group_name_H-M   'P 1'
#
loop_
_entity.id
_entity.type
_entity.pdbx_description
1 polymer ?
#
loop_
_entity_poly.entity_id
_entity_poly.type
_entity_poly.pdbx_seq_one_letter_code
_entity_poly.pdbx_strand_id
1 'polypeptide(L)'
;MGWCAALAAAIGVGPLLIEPGDPTLHAARDEISRMSESQRGVLQRQYEQYQALSEADRAKLREMYRLLEADRTQNGLHVAALQDYCDWLKLIDAWEQDELVHQTDPQAKIKRVSEIVETRRVRTVSEAADGDQDERPGSQWMPPLLSEYELTKVFDVWSRRLTNLTLEEQAEIDKRHGLERFGTQIRHLKKTVGLGKSDALLMSISDAEFKEMAEATGNKEFLEKAETLRDPLNKRRYATMCIIASCVEQFHREGAATTDAEIMAYFQTLSPEKQDELLQLGASDFKTQLRLQRLEKHPEIVELQSLSPNFSAAMQMLKRFKSGGPMIRPGEDGGPPFGLPRDRNGEPRFEPRRESDRPGRGQRPPFRPGERNGDADFRSPAENRDGPPRRPPEENSEQAKPPTEKSPI
;
A
#
# COMPACT_ATOMS: atom_id res chain seq x y z
N MET A 1 13.42 8.15 15.81
CA MET A 1 14.59 8.71 16.54
C MET A 1 14.59 10.24 16.71
N GLY A 2 14.04 11.07 15.81
CA GLY A 2 14.27 12.53 15.83
C GLY A 2 13.50 13.39 16.86
N TRP A 3 12.27 13.02 17.26
CA TRP A 3 11.46 13.88 18.13
C TRP A 3 11.76 13.70 19.63
N CYS A 4 12.03 12.48 20.09
CA CYS A 4 12.42 12.24 21.48
C CYS A 4 13.85 12.71 21.77
N ALA A 5 14.74 12.68 20.77
CA ALA A 5 16.06 13.29 20.87
C ALA A 5 16.00 14.82 20.76
N ALA A 6 15.11 15.39 19.94
CA ALA A 6 14.92 16.84 19.87
C ALA A 6 14.20 17.42 21.11
N LEU A 7 13.30 16.68 21.76
CA LEU A 7 12.77 17.07 23.09
C LEU A 7 13.81 16.87 24.19
N ALA A 8 14.64 15.83 24.12
CA ALA A 8 15.78 15.66 25.03
C ALA A 8 16.88 16.72 24.81
N ALA A 9 17.08 17.22 23.58
CA ALA A 9 18.00 18.30 23.26
C ALA A 9 17.38 19.68 23.54
N ALA A 10 16.08 19.89 23.29
CA ALA A 10 15.38 21.13 23.63
C ALA A 10 15.20 21.29 25.15
N ILE A 11 15.13 20.19 25.92
CA ILE A 11 15.17 20.21 27.38
C ILE A 11 16.63 20.13 27.91
N GLY A 12 17.56 19.56 27.13
CA GLY A 12 19.00 19.62 27.35
C GLY A 12 19.61 21.01 27.12
N VAL A 13 18.86 21.93 26.50
CA VAL A 13 19.15 23.36 26.44
C VAL A 13 18.22 24.11 27.40
N GLY A 14 18.24 23.71 28.67
CA GLY A 14 17.92 24.61 29.78
C GLY A 14 19.20 25.26 30.27
N PRO A 15 19.60 26.47 29.82
CA PRO A 15 20.89 27.08 30.17
C PRO A 15 20.90 27.68 31.59
N LEU A 16 20.07 27.19 32.52
CA LEU A 16 19.85 27.88 33.80
C LEU A 16 20.01 27.01 35.05
N LEU A 17 20.43 25.75 34.92
CA LEU A 17 20.78 24.89 36.07
C LEU A 17 22.05 24.07 35.82
N ILE A 18 22.98 24.59 35.02
CA ILE A 18 24.31 23.99 34.92
C ILE A 18 25.27 24.94 35.62
N GLU A 19 25.85 24.47 36.73
CA GLU A 19 26.89 25.20 37.45
C GLU A 19 28.01 25.59 36.47
N PRO A 20 28.55 26.82 36.55
CA PRO A 20 29.69 27.22 35.73
C PRO A 20 30.88 26.31 36.03
N GLY A 21 31.11 25.32 35.16
CA GLY A 21 32.16 24.31 35.32
C GLY A 21 31.80 22.89 34.85
N ASP A 22 30.54 22.61 34.51
CA ASP A 22 30.13 21.25 34.10
C ASP A 22 30.63 20.89 32.68
N PRO A 23 31.31 19.73 32.49
CA PRO A 23 31.77 19.25 31.19
C PRO A 23 30.63 19.05 30.16
N THR A 24 29.38 18.92 30.59
CA THR A 24 28.22 18.79 29.71
C THR A 24 27.92 20.05 28.91
N LEU A 25 28.22 21.25 29.44
CA LEU A 25 28.08 22.52 28.70
C LEU A 25 29.02 22.61 27.52
N HIS A 26 30.24 22.12 27.68
CA HIS A 26 31.22 22.09 26.60
C HIS A 26 30.79 21.13 25.49
N ALA A 27 30.32 19.94 25.85
CA ALA A 27 29.78 18.97 24.89
C ALA A 27 28.57 19.53 24.12
N ALA A 28 27.63 20.17 24.82
CA ALA A 28 26.46 20.79 24.19
C ALA A 28 26.85 21.94 23.25
N ARG A 29 27.83 22.76 23.64
CA ARG A 29 28.34 23.86 22.80
C ARG A 29 29.03 23.35 21.54
N ASP A 30 29.83 22.29 21.67
CA ASP A 30 30.47 21.62 20.54
C ASP A 30 29.42 21.02 19.60
N GLU A 31 28.37 20.40 20.15
CA GLU A 31 27.28 19.84 19.36
C GLU A 31 26.52 20.93 18.59
N ILE A 32 26.14 22.02 19.24
CA ILE A 32 25.49 23.17 18.59
C ILE A 32 26.40 23.79 17.52
N SER A 33 27.72 23.81 17.72
CA SER A 33 28.65 24.33 16.73
C SER A 33 28.76 23.45 15.47
N ARG A 34 28.48 22.14 15.60
CA ARG A 34 28.45 21.18 14.49
C ARG A 34 27.11 21.15 13.76
N MET A 35 26.06 21.74 14.34
CA MET A 35 24.74 21.83 13.71
C MET A 35 24.77 22.77 12.50
N SER A 36 24.02 22.42 11.46
CA SER A 36 23.77 23.32 10.33
C SER A 36 23.03 24.58 10.78
N GLU A 37 23.01 25.62 9.94
CA GLU A 37 22.23 26.83 10.22
C GLU A 37 20.72 26.54 10.36
N SER A 38 20.17 25.64 9.55
CA SER A 38 18.78 25.20 9.65
C SER A 38 18.48 24.47 10.97
N GLN A 39 19.38 23.58 11.41
CA GLN A 39 19.25 22.88 12.69
C GLN A 39 19.35 23.85 13.86
N ARG A 40 20.28 24.81 13.82
CA ARG A 40 20.37 25.88 14.81
C ARG A 40 19.10 26.74 14.85
N GLY A 41 18.50 27.04 13.70
CA GLY A 41 17.23 27.77 13.62
C GLY A 41 16.03 26.99 14.18
N VAL A 42 16.01 25.66 14.04
CA VAL A 42 15.00 24.82 14.72
C VAL A 42 15.21 24.83 16.23
N LEU A 43 16.46 24.64 16.68
CA LEU A 43 16.80 24.64 18.09
C LEU A 43 16.45 25.98 18.75
N GLN A 44 16.73 27.10 18.06
CA GLN A 44 16.40 28.44 18.55
C GLN A 44 14.88 28.62 18.73
N ARG A 45 14.06 28.23 17.75
CA ARG A 45 12.59 28.32 17.87
C ARG A 45 12.04 27.46 18.99
N GLN A 46 12.59 26.25 19.19
CA GLN A 46 12.21 25.37 20.30
C GLN A 46 12.59 25.99 21.65
N TYR A 47 13.77 26.62 21.73
CA TYR A 47 14.21 27.32 22.92
C TYR A 47 13.32 28.53 23.24
N GLU A 48 12.93 29.32 22.24
CA GLU A 48 11.99 30.43 22.39
C GLU A 48 10.61 29.94 22.88
N GLN A 49 10.10 28.84 22.33
CA GLN A 49 8.86 28.21 22.78
C GLN A 49 8.96 27.74 24.23
N TYR A 50 10.08 27.11 24.62
CA TYR A 50 10.32 26.70 25.99
C TYR A 50 10.38 27.89 26.95
N GLN A 51 11.04 28.98 26.56
CA GLN A 51 11.12 30.21 27.36
C GLN A 51 9.75 30.90 27.52
N ALA A 52 8.86 30.74 26.55
CA ALA A 52 7.49 31.25 26.63
C ALA A 52 6.60 30.47 27.61
N LEU A 53 7.01 29.29 28.08
CA LEU A 53 6.27 28.50 29.06
C LEU A 53 6.35 29.11 30.47
N SER A 54 5.29 28.87 31.26
CA SER A 54 5.30 29.25 32.68
C SER A 54 6.43 28.54 33.44
N GLU A 55 6.90 29.13 34.55
CA GLU A 55 7.93 28.48 35.38
C GLU A 55 7.46 27.11 35.92
N ALA A 56 6.15 26.98 36.19
CA ALA A 56 5.54 25.73 36.64
C ALA A 56 5.63 24.64 35.54
N ASP A 57 5.34 25.00 34.29
CA ASP A 57 5.42 24.07 33.16
C ASP A 57 6.88 23.70 32.84
N ARG A 58 7.79 24.68 32.91
CA ARG A 58 9.24 24.42 32.78
C ARG A 58 9.75 23.49 33.87
N ALA A 59 9.32 23.67 35.12
CA ALA A 59 9.65 22.77 36.22
C ALA A 59 9.13 21.35 35.97
N LYS A 60 7.90 21.20 35.47
CA LYS A 60 7.31 19.91 35.11
C LYS A 60 8.10 19.21 33.99
N LEU A 61 8.52 19.94 32.97
CA LEU A 61 9.36 19.39 31.88
C LEU A 61 10.73 18.94 32.39
N ARG A 62 11.36 19.72 33.27
CA ARG A 62 12.65 19.35 33.89
C ARG A 62 12.53 18.05 34.70
N GLU A 63 11.47 17.90 35.49
CA GLU A 63 11.26 16.67 36.26
C GLU A 63 11.00 15.46 35.36
N MET A 64 10.18 15.62 34.32
CA MET A 64 9.93 14.54 33.35
C MET A 64 11.23 14.11 32.65
N TYR A 65 12.07 15.05 32.24
CA TYR A 65 13.37 14.74 31.66
C TYR A 65 14.27 13.97 32.64
N ARG A 66 14.33 14.40 33.90
CA ARG A 66 15.11 13.71 34.94
C ARG A 66 14.66 12.25 35.12
N LEU A 67 13.34 12.01 35.10
CA LEU A 67 12.77 10.66 35.19
C LEU A 67 13.11 9.81 33.97
N LEU A 68 13.02 10.37 32.77
CA LEU A 68 13.36 9.65 31.52
C LEU A 68 14.86 9.34 31.44
N GLU A 69 15.72 10.25 31.88
CA GLU A 69 17.17 10.02 31.87
C GLU A 69 17.58 8.95 32.89
N ALA A 70 16.95 8.95 34.07
CA ALA A 70 17.11 7.87 35.04
C ALA A 70 16.65 6.52 34.46
N ASP A 71 15.50 6.48 33.77
CA ASP A 71 14.99 5.26 33.10
C ASP A 71 15.94 4.73 32.02
N ARG A 72 16.56 5.62 31.21
CA ARG A 72 17.56 5.24 30.20
C ARG A 72 18.72 4.45 30.79
N THR A 73 19.19 4.84 31.97
CA THR A 73 20.32 4.17 32.63
C THR A 73 19.94 2.83 33.27
N GLN A 74 18.64 2.56 33.48
CA GLN A 74 18.15 1.34 34.12
C GLN A 74 17.76 0.28 33.09
N ASN A 75 16.71 0.53 32.32
CA ASN A 75 16.09 -0.44 31.42
C ASN A 75 15.38 0.20 30.21
N GLY A 76 15.23 1.54 30.19
CA GLY A 76 14.72 2.29 29.04
C GLY A 76 13.27 2.01 28.68
N LEU A 77 12.50 1.41 29.58
CA LEU A 77 11.14 0.94 29.30
C LEU A 77 10.18 2.12 29.08
N HIS A 78 10.28 3.17 29.89
CA HIS A 78 9.44 4.35 29.73
C HIS A 78 9.82 5.15 28.49
N VAL A 79 11.11 5.17 28.15
CA VAL A 79 11.58 5.78 26.89
C VAL A 79 11.05 5.02 25.67
N ALA A 80 11.08 3.70 25.69
CA ALA A 80 10.52 2.87 24.62
C ALA A 80 9.00 3.09 24.51
N ALA A 81 8.27 3.05 25.61
CA ALA A 81 6.82 3.29 25.61
C ALA A 81 6.45 4.70 25.08
N LEU A 82 7.24 5.72 25.40
CA LEU A 82 7.05 7.06 24.87
C LEU A 82 7.28 7.11 23.35
N GLN A 83 8.30 6.41 22.85
CA GLN A 83 8.57 6.31 21.42
C GLN A 83 7.42 5.60 20.69
N ASP A 84 6.97 4.46 21.21
CA ASP A 84 5.84 3.70 20.67
C ASP A 84 4.58 4.57 20.62
N TYR A 85 4.32 5.35 21.67
CA TYR A 85 3.20 6.30 21.70
C TYR A 85 3.34 7.40 20.64
N CYS A 86 4.53 8.00 20.49
CA CYS A 86 4.78 9.02 19.47
C CYS A 86 4.67 8.47 18.05
N ASP A 87 5.06 7.23 17.82
CA ASP A 87 4.94 6.59 16.52
C ASP A 87 3.49 6.18 16.25
N TRP A 88 2.77 5.68 17.25
CA TRP A 88 1.34 5.42 17.18
C TRP A 88 0.52 6.68 16.90
N LEU A 89 0.86 7.82 17.50
CA LEU A 89 0.18 9.09 17.24
C LEU A 89 0.20 9.49 15.77
N LYS A 90 1.24 9.09 15.01
CA LYS A 90 1.33 9.37 13.56
C LYS A 90 0.42 8.47 12.72
N LEU A 91 -0.06 7.37 13.29
CA LEU A 91 -0.91 6.38 12.62
C LEU A 91 -2.40 6.68 12.82
N ILE A 92 -2.75 7.51 13.80
CA ILE A 92 -4.14 7.90 14.09
C ILE A 92 -4.58 9.12 13.29
N ASP A 93 -5.90 9.29 13.15
CA ASP A 93 -6.45 10.37 12.31
C ASP A 93 -6.19 11.74 12.93
N ALA A 94 -6.06 12.78 12.11
CA ALA A 94 -5.73 14.13 12.59
C ALA A 94 -6.74 14.66 13.63
N TRP A 95 -8.02 14.32 13.50
CA TRP A 95 -9.05 14.71 14.46
C TRP A 95 -8.94 13.93 15.79
N GLU A 96 -8.52 12.66 15.76
CA GLU A 96 -8.25 11.86 16.98
C GLU A 96 -7.02 12.41 17.71
N GLN A 97 -6.00 12.85 16.97
CA GLN A 97 -4.84 13.54 17.55
C GLN A 97 -5.25 14.84 18.23
N ASP A 98 -6.06 15.66 17.57
CA ASP A 98 -6.55 16.93 18.11
C ASP A 98 -7.38 16.71 19.38
N GLU A 99 -8.26 15.70 19.40
CA GLU A 99 -9.04 15.32 20.58
C GLU A 99 -8.13 14.91 21.76
N LEU A 100 -7.10 14.11 21.49
CA LEU A 100 -6.11 13.73 22.50
C LEU A 100 -5.32 14.94 23.00
N VAL A 101 -4.95 15.89 22.14
CA VAL A 101 -4.22 17.11 22.54
C VAL A 101 -5.04 17.95 23.52
N HIS A 102 -6.34 18.10 23.27
CA HIS A 102 -7.23 18.88 24.12
C HIS A 102 -7.64 18.16 25.42
N GLN A 103 -7.41 16.85 25.53
CA GLN A 103 -7.68 16.10 26.75
C GLN A 103 -6.60 16.36 27.81
N THR A 104 -7.02 17.09 28.86
CA THR A 104 -6.18 17.52 29.99
C THR A 104 -6.13 16.52 31.15
N ASP A 105 -7.20 15.74 31.34
CA ASP A 105 -7.21 14.66 32.35
C ASP A 105 -6.42 13.44 31.85
N PRO A 106 -5.36 13.01 32.55
CA PRO A 106 -4.56 11.85 32.16
C PRO A 106 -5.36 10.55 32.08
N GLN A 107 -6.32 10.34 32.99
CA GLN A 107 -7.09 9.09 33.02
C GLN A 107 -8.08 9.04 31.85
N ALA A 108 -8.77 10.14 31.56
CA ALA A 108 -9.60 10.25 30.38
C ALA A 108 -8.79 10.10 29.07
N LYS A 109 -7.54 10.59 29.04
CA LYS A 109 -6.64 10.43 27.88
C LYS A 109 -6.26 8.97 27.65
N ILE A 110 -5.86 8.24 28.69
CA ILE A 110 -5.55 6.80 28.61
C ILE A 110 -6.76 6.01 28.14
N LYS A 111 -7.94 6.31 28.71
CA LYS A 111 -9.20 5.69 28.29
C LYS A 111 -9.46 5.94 26.81
N ARG A 112 -9.29 7.17 26.33
CA ARG A 112 -9.49 7.49 24.91
C ARG A 112 -8.52 6.76 24.00
N VAL A 113 -7.25 6.67 24.37
CA VAL A 113 -6.25 5.86 23.64
C VAL A 113 -6.70 4.40 23.54
N SER A 114 -7.16 3.80 24.65
CA SER A 114 -7.66 2.42 24.64
C SER A 114 -8.88 2.23 23.75
N GLU A 115 -9.80 3.20 23.70
CA GLU A 115 -10.97 3.17 22.82
C GLU A 115 -10.58 3.24 21.35
N ILE A 116 -9.62 4.08 20.98
CA ILE A 116 -9.11 4.18 19.60
C ILE A 116 -8.46 2.86 19.18
N VAL A 117 -7.61 2.28 20.05
CA VAL A 117 -6.94 1.00 19.79
C VAL A 117 -7.97 -0.12 19.63
N GLU A 118 -8.96 -0.20 20.52
CA GLU A 118 -9.98 -1.25 20.46
C GLU A 118 -10.91 -1.08 19.27
N THR A 119 -11.32 0.15 18.94
CA THR A 119 -12.13 0.43 17.75
C THR A 119 -11.41 0.00 16.49
N ARG A 120 -10.10 0.28 16.39
CA ARG A 120 -9.28 -0.17 15.26
C ARG A 120 -9.14 -1.69 15.23
N ARG A 121 -8.92 -2.33 16.38
CA ARG A 121 -8.85 -3.80 16.49
C ARG A 121 -10.16 -4.45 16.07
N VAL A 122 -11.29 -3.97 16.56
CA VAL A 122 -12.63 -4.47 16.21
C VAL A 122 -12.90 -4.24 14.73
N ARG A 123 -12.54 -3.08 14.18
CA ARG A 123 -12.64 -2.83 12.75
C ARG A 123 -11.83 -3.84 11.94
N THR A 124 -10.58 -4.09 12.30
CA THR A 124 -9.75 -5.10 11.63
C THR A 124 -10.32 -6.52 11.75
N VAL A 125 -10.88 -6.88 12.91
CA VAL A 125 -11.49 -8.21 13.13
C VAL A 125 -12.85 -8.36 12.45
N SER A 126 -13.70 -7.32 12.44
CA SER A 126 -15.00 -7.30 11.75
C SER A 126 -14.80 -7.28 10.24
N GLU A 127 -13.84 -6.51 9.73
CA GLU A 127 -13.42 -6.56 8.32
C GLU A 127 -12.88 -7.96 7.94
N ALA A 128 -12.28 -8.69 8.89
CA ALA A 128 -11.84 -10.07 8.68
C ALA A 128 -12.95 -11.13 8.86
N ALA A 129 -13.98 -10.85 9.66
CA ALA A 129 -15.05 -11.81 10.02
C ALA A 129 -16.31 -11.69 9.14
N ASP A 130 -16.66 -10.48 8.68
CA ASP A 130 -17.76 -10.25 7.72
C ASP A 130 -17.35 -10.54 6.26
N GLY A 131 -16.15 -11.09 6.06
CA GLY A 131 -15.63 -11.56 4.77
C GLY A 131 -16.22 -12.89 4.32
N ASP A 132 -17.55 -13.04 4.36
CA ASP A 132 -18.25 -14.19 3.78
C ASP A 132 -18.50 -13.94 2.28
N GLN A 133 -17.57 -14.45 1.47
CA GLN A 133 -17.70 -15.04 0.12
C GLN A 133 -18.49 -14.39 -1.03
N ASP A 134 -18.98 -13.15 -0.95
CA ASP A 134 -19.40 -12.45 -2.18
C ASP A 134 -18.20 -11.76 -2.82
N GLU A 135 -17.84 -12.24 -4.01
CA GLU A 135 -16.76 -11.85 -4.93
C GLU A 135 -16.68 -10.34 -5.24
N ARG A 136 -16.51 -9.49 -4.22
CA ARG A 136 -16.15 -8.10 -4.40
C ARG A 136 -14.63 -8.04 -4.57
N PRO A 137 -14.12 -7.58 -5.73
CA PRO A 137 -12.70 -7.56 -6.06
C PRO A 137 -11.98 -6.41 -5.32
N GLY A 138 -11.99 -6.42 -3.98
CA GLY A 138 -11.62 -5.23 -3.21
C GLY A 138 -10.82 -5.42 -1.92
N SER A 139 -10.75 -6.60 -1.29
CA SER A 139 -10.10 -6.69 0.04
C SER A 139 -9.05 -7.78 0.21
N GLN A 140 -9.01 -8.80 -0.65
CA GLN A 140 -7.98 -9.86 -0.58
C GLN A 140 -7.34 -10.11 -1.95
N TRP A 141 -7.08 -9.03 -2.69
CA TRP A 141 -6.41 -9.06 -3.99
C TRP A 141 -5.00 -8.48 -3.89
N MET A 142 -4.31 -8.68 -2.77
CA MET A 142 -2.87 -8.46 -2.73
C MET A 142 -2.23 -9.61 -3.51
N PRO A 143 -1.65 -9.36 -4.69
CA PRO A 143 -0.95 -10.41 -5.41
C PRO A 143 0.27 -10.88 -4.59
N PRO A 144 0.72 -12.13 -4.77
CA PRO A 144 1.97 -12.61 -4.20
C PRO A 144 3.10 -11.70 -4.65
N LEU A 145 3.95 -11.31 -3.71
CA LEU A 145 5.20 -10.63 -4.01
C LEU A 145 6.21 -11.67 -4.50
N LEU A 146 6.60 -11.56 -5.76
CA LEU A 146 7.63 -12.39 -6.34
C LEU A 146 9.00 -11.90 -5.87
N SER A 147 9.85 -12.84 -5.48
CA SER A 147 11.27 -12.58 -5.25
C SER A 147 11.97 -12.12 -6.54
N GLU A 148 13.16 -11.52 -6.43
CA GLU A 148 13.95 -11.12 -7.60
C GLU A 148 14.20 -12.28 -8.57
N TYR A 149 14.47 -13.48 -8.03
CA TYR A 149 14.65 -14.68 -8.84
C TYR A 149 13.38 -15.08 -9.59
N GLU A 150 12.23 -15.11 -8.91
CA GLU A 150 10.93 -15.41 -9.54
C GLU A 150 10.55 -14.34 -10.57
N LEU A 151 10.75 -13.06 -10.24
CA LEU A 151 10.50 -11.94 -11.15
C LEU A 151 11.39 -12.03 -12.39
N THR A 152 12.67 -12.42 -12.24
CA THR A 152 13.56 -12.70 -13.36
C THR A 152 12.99 -13.79 -14.27
N LYS A 153 12.43 -14.87 -13.72
CA LYS A 153 11.78 -15.91 -14.52
C LYS A 153 10.56 -15.39 -15.29
N VAL A 154 9.74 -14.55 -14.66
CA VAL A 154 8.59 -13.91 -15.32
C VAL A 154 9.06 -13.06 -16.50
N PHE A 155 10.08 -12.22 -16.29
CA PHE A 155 10.64 -11.39 -17.33
C PHE A 155 11.35 -12.20 -18.42
N ASP A 156 11.98 -13.32 -18.11
CA ASP A 156 12.58 -14.22 -19.10
C ASP A 156 11.53 -14.84 -20.02
N VAL A 157 10.38 -15.27 -19.47
CA VAL A 157 9.24 -15.73 -20.28
C VAL A 157 8.74 -14.57 -21.15
N TRP A 158 8.56 -13.38 -20.56
CA TRP A 158 8.02 -12.23 -21.28
C TRP A 158 8.96 -11.74 -22.40
N SER A 159 10.27 -11.78 -22.17
CA SER A 159 11.30 -11.40 -23.13
C SER A 159 11.41 -12.35 -24.31
N ARG A 160 10.86 -13.57 -24.28
CA ARG A 160 10.81 -14.44 -25.47
C ARG A 160 9.95 -13.86 -26.59
N ARG A 161 9.05 -12.93 -26.27
CA ARG A 161 8.33 -12.11 -27.27
C ARG A 161 9.24 -11.23 -28.10
N LEU A 162 10.45 -10.96 -27.61
CA LEU A 162 11.44 -10.15 -28.28
C LEU A 162 12.14 -11.00 -29.35
N THR A 163 11.41 -11.38 -30.39
CA THR A 163 11.94 -12.24 -31.47
C THR A 163 13.03 -11.55 -32.30
N ASN A 164 13.17 -10.23 -32.17
CA ASN A 164 14.05 -9.39 -33.00
C ASN A 164 15.12 -8.63 -32.19
N LEU A 165 15.51 -9.13 -31.01
CA LEU A 165 16.65 -8.54 -30.29
C LEU A 165 17.94 -8.76 -31.09
N THR A 166 18.75 -7.71 -31.20
CA THR A 166 20.12 -7.88 -31.69
C THR A 166 20.96 -8.59 -30.62
N LEU A 167 22.08 -9.21 -31.03
CA LEU A 167 23.04 -9.79 -30.08
C LEU A 167 23.56 -8.76 -29.06
N GLU A 168 23.67 -7.50 -29.48
CA GLU A 168 24.07 -6.39 -28.62
C GLU A 168 23.01 -6.05 -27.57
N GLU A 169 21.73 -5.98 -27.97
CA GLU A 169 20.61 -5.71 -27.06
C GLU A 169 20.44 -6.85 -26.05
N GLN A 170 20.61 -8.12 -26.48
CA GLN A 170 20.59 -9.26 -25.55
C GLN A 170 21.77 -9.22 -24.58
N ALA A 171 22.98 -8.93 -25.07
CA ALA A 171 24.16 -8.80 -24.22
C ALA A 171 24.05 -7.62 -23.24
N GLU A 172 23.31 -6.57 -23.59
CA GLU A 172 23.00 -5.47 -22.67
C GLU A 172 22.06 -5.95 -21.55
N ILE A 173 20.99 -6.66 -21.89
CA ILE A 173 20.05 -7.24 -20.89
C ILE A 173 20.79 -8.18 -19.93
N ASP A 174 21.64 -9.06 -20.45
CA ASP A 174 22.35 -10.08 -19.66
C ASP A 174 23.39 -9.49 -18.71
N LYS A 175 23.91 -8.29 -18.99
CA LYS A 175 24.85 -7.56 -18.11
C LYS A 175 24.17 -6.84 -16.96
N ARG A 176 22.86 -6.66 -17.01
CA ARG A 176 22.09 -5.91 -16.02
C ARG A 176 21.45 -6.86 -15.01
N HIS A 177 21.18 -6.35 -13.82
CA HIS A 177 20.54 -7.08 -12.73
C HIS A 177 19.40 -6.25 -12.13
N GLY A 178 18.55 -6.89 -11.33
CA GLY A 178 17.46 -6.22 -10.63
C GLY A 178 16.58 -5.36 -11.54
N LEU A 179 16.22 -4.17 -11.04
CA LEU A 179 15.32 -3.25 -11.73
C LEU A 179 15.87 -2.72 -13.05
N GLU A 180 17.19 -2.55 -13.17
CA GLU A 180 17.80 -2.10 -14.41
C GLU A 180 17.55 -3.10 -15.55
N ARG A 181 17.68 -4.38 -15.24
CA ARG A 181 17.38 -5.45 -16.21
C ARG A 181 15.91 -5.40 -16.62
N PHE A 182 15.00 -5.34 -15.63
CA PHE A 182 13.56 -5.35 -15.89
C PHE A 182 13.13 -4.12 -16.71
N GLY A 183 13.59 -2.93 -16.35
CA GLY A 183 13.33 -1.70 -17.10
C GLY A 183 13.86 -1.74 -18.53
N THR A 184 15.05 -2.31 -18.73
CA THR A 184 15.63 -2.49 -20.07
C THR A 184 14.79 -3.46 -20.92
N GLN A 185 14.37 -4.59 -20.35
CA GLN A 185 13.49 -5.55 -21.03
C GLN A 185 12.16 -4.90 -21.44
N ILE A 186 11.56 -4.08 -20.57
CA ILE A 186 10.31 -3.34 -20.88
C ILE A 186 10.53 -2.36 -22.02
N ARG A 187 11.64 -1.62 -22.01
CA ARG A 187 12.00 -0.68 -23.08
C ARG A 187 12.07 -1.40 -24.44
N HIS A 188 12.76 -2.52 -24.52
CA HIS A 188 12.81 -3.33 -25.74
C HIS A 188 11.43 -3.88 -26.11
N LEU A 189 10.65 -4.36 -25.14
CA LEU A 189 9.30 -4.87 -25.39
C LEU A 189 8.39 -3.82 -26.01
N LYS A 190 8.41 -2.58 -25.50
CA LYS A 190 7.65 -1.49 -26.10
C LYS A 190 8.08 -1.19 -27.54
N LYS A 191 9.39 -1.16 -27.79
CA LYS A 191 9.96 -0.93 -29.12
C LYS A 191 9.52 -2.02 -30.11
N THR A 192 9.55 -3.29 -29.70
CA THR A 192 9.20 -4.43 -30.55
C THR A 192 7.70 -4.52 -30.82
N VAL A 193 6.84 -4.30 -29.81
CA VAL A 193 5.38 -4.41 -29.98
C VAL A 193 4.79 -3.14 -30.61
N GLY A 194 5.58 -2.08 -30.79
CA GLY A 194 5.11 -0.80 -31.34
C GLY A 194 4.07 -0.12 -30.45
N LEU A 195 4.01 -0.52 -29.17
CA LEU A 195 3.04 0.01 -28.21
C LEU A 195 3.60 1.28 -27.59
N GLY A 196 3.06 2.43 -28.00
CA GLY A 196 3.34 3.71 -27.37
C GLY A 196 2.79 3.83 -25.93
N LYS A 197 2.01 2.86 -25.45
CA LYS A 197 1.44 2.84 -24.09
C LYS A 197 1.73 1.51 -23.40
N SER A 198 2.35 1.58 -22.22
CA SER A 198 2.78 0.40 -21.47
C SER A 198 1.62 -0.42 -20.88
N ASP A 199 0.47 0.19 -20.62
CA ASP A 199 -0.74 -0.54 -20.21
C ASP A 199 -1.15 -1.58 -21.25
N ALA A 200 -0.95 -1.27 -22.54
CA ALA A 200 -1.24 -2.21 -23.61
C ALA A 200 -0.26 -3.40 -23.62
N LEU A 201 0.97 -3.21 -23.13
CA LEU A 201 1.97 -4.26 -23.07
C LEU A 201 1.55 -5.33 -22.04
N LEU A 202 1.17 -4.92 -20.83
CA LEU A 202 0.72 -5.83 -19.78
C LEU A 202 -0.64 -6.47 -20.11
N MET A 203 -1.54 -5.73 -20.75
CA MET A 203 -2.84 -6.25 -21.19
C MET A 203 -2.75 -7.16 -22.43
N SER A 204 -1.57 -7.25 -23.05
CA SER A 204 -1.32 -8.16 -24.17
C SER A 204 -0.86 -9.56 -23.73
N ILE A 205 -0.65 -9.82 -22.43
CA ILE A 205 -0.28 -11.15 -21.91
C ILE A 205 -1.38 -12.16 -22.27
N SER A 206 -1.06 -13.21 -23.01
CA SER A 206 -2.01 -14.29 -23.31
C SER A 206 -2.17 -15.23 -22.12
N ASP A 207 -3.25 -16.00 -22.10
CA ASP A 207 -3.48 -17.03 -21.08
C ASP A 207 -2.36 -18.08 -21.01
N ALA A 208 -1.79 -18.43 -22.17
CA ALA A 208 -0.69 -19.39 -22.25
C ALA A 208 0.58 -18.83 -21.58
N GLU A 209 0.93 -17.58 -21.87
CA GLU A 209 2.09 -16.93 -21.26
C GLU A 209 1.89 -16.67 -19.78
N PHE A 210 0.68 -16.31 -19.36
CA PHE A 210 0.37 -16.16 -17.94
C PHE A 210 0.58 -17.47 -17.18
N LYS A 211 0.12 -18.60 -17.74
CA LYS A 211 0.35 -19.92 -17.17
C LYS A 211 1.84 -20.27 -17.14
N GLU A 212 2.55 -20.01 -18.23
CA GLU A 212 3.98 -20.26 -18.32
C GLU A 212 4.79 -19.42 -17.31
N MET A 213 4.45 -18.14 -17.12
CA MET A 213 5.05 -17.28 -16.10
C MET A 213 4.84 -17.88 -14.71
N ALA A 214 3.62 -18.29 -14.38
CA ALA A 214 3.30 -18.89 -13.09
C ALA A 214 4.08 -20.20 -12.86
N GLU A 215 4.11 -21.09 -13.85
CA GLU A 215 4.89 -22.34 -13.81
C GLU A 215 6.40 -22.07 -13.65
N ALA A 216 6.94 -21.09 -14.39
CA ALA A 216 8.37 -20.75 -14.34
C ALA A 216 8.82 -20.18 -12.99
N THR A 217 7.93 -19.51 -12.26
CA THR A 217 8.25 -19.02 -10.90
C THR A 217 8.29 -20.14 -9.87
N GLY A 218 7.50 -21.21 -10.05
CA GLY A 218 7.25 -22.20 -9.00
C GLY A 218 6.48 -21.66 -7.78
N ASN A 219 5.94 -20.44 -7.88
CA ASN A 219 5.19 -19.81 -6.82
C ASN A 219 3.77 -20.40 -6.75
N LYS A 220 3.45 -21.09 -5.65
CA LYS A 220 2.18 -21.83 -5.50
C LYS A 220 0.95 -20.93 -5.60
N GLU A 221 0.99 -19.75 -5.00
CA GLU A 221 -0.13 -18.80 -5.03
C GLU A 221 -0.32 -18.22 -6.43
N PHE A 222 0.78 -17.92 -7.12
CA PHE A 222 0.72 -17.45 -8.51
C PHE A 222 0.13 -18.52 -9.44
N LEU A 223 0.56 -19.78 -9.27
CA LEU A 223 0.08 -20.93 -10.02
C LEU A 223 -1.40 -21.24 -9.74
N GLU A 224 -1.81 -21.26 -8.47
CA GLU A 224 -3.20 -21.48 -8.08
C GLU A 224 -4.12 -20.44 -8.73
N LYS A 225 -3.72 -19.16 -8.75
CA LYS A 225 -4.50 -18.11 -9.40
C LYS A 225 -4.48 -18.21 -10.92
N ALA A 226 -3.41 -18.73 -11.51
CA ALA A 226 -3.36 -19.03 -12.94
C ALA A 226 -4.38 -20.11 -13.36
N GLU A 227 -4.62 -21.08 -12.48
CA GLU A 227 -5.57 -22.18 -12.71
C GLU A 227 -7.02 -21.82 -12.37
N THR A 228 -7.24 -21.07 -11.29
CA THR A 228 -8.57 -20.80 -10.74
C THR A 228 -9.29 -19.64 -11.44
N LEU A 229 -8.57 -18.62 -11.89
CA LEU A 229 -9.18 -17.49 -12.60
C LEU A 229 -9.68 -17.95 -13.98
N ARG A 230 -10.98 -17.88 -14.22
CA ARG A 230 -11.57 -18.30 -15.51
C ARG A 230 -11.54 -17.21 -16.57
N ASP A 231 -11.73 -15.95 -16.15
CA ASP A 231 -11.80 -14.81 -17.05
C ASP A 231 -10.39 -14.35 -17.51
N PRO A 232 -10.10 -14.34 -18.84
CA PRO A 232 -8.83 -13.87 -19.39
C PRO A 232 -8.48 -12.43 -19.02
N LEU A 233 -9.49 -11.57 -18.81
CA LEU A 233 -9.23 -10.19 -18.38
C LEU A 233 -8.73 -10.15 -16.93
N ASN A 234 -9.37 -10.90 -16.04
CA ASN A 234 -8.94 -11.01 -14.64
C ASN A 234 -7.56 -11.67 -14.50
N LYS A 235 -7.23 -12.69 -15.30
CA LYS A 235 -5.89 -13.28 -15.36
C LYS A 235 -4.82 -12.24 -15.68
N ARG A 236 -5.03 -11.46 -16.75
CA ARG A 236 -4.12 -10.39 -17.16
C ARG A 236 -3.96 -9.31 -16.10
N ARG A 237 -5.06 -8.87 -15.49
CA ARG A 237 -5.03 -7.90 -14.38
C ARG A 237 -4.24 -8.45 -13.20
N TYR A 238 -4.46 -9.71 -12.84
CA TYR A 238 -3.73 -10.37 -11.75
C TYR A 238 -2.23 -10.46 -12.06
N ALA A 239 -1.84 -10.92 -13.25
CA ALA A 239 -0.44 -10.96 -13.70
C ALA A 239 0.21 -9.59 -13.61
N THR A 240 -0.50 -8.57 -14.12
CA THR A 240 -0.05 -7.18 -14.12
C THR A 240 0.19 -6.68 -12.70
N MET A 241 -0.74 -6.93 -11.79
CA MET A 241 -0.61 -6.54 -10.40
C MET A 241 0.55 -7.28 -9.71
N CYS A 242 0.75 -8.58 -9.97
CA CYS A 242 1.89 -9.34 -9.44
C CYS A 242 3.22 -8.72 -9.90
N ILE A 243 3.36 -8.45 -11.21
CA ILE A 243 4.57 -7.87 -11.78
C ILE A 243 4.83 -6.48 -11.20
N ILE A 244 3.82 -5.60 -11.18
CA ILE A 244 3.97 -4.23 -10.67
C ILE A 244 4.32 -4.25 -9.18
N ALA A 245 3.58 -5.00 -8.36
CA ALA A 245 3.83 -5.07 -6.92
C ALA A 245 5.23 -5.62 -6.62
N SER A 246 5.68 -6.63 -7.37
CA SER A 246 7.02 -7.21 -7.22
C SER A 246 8.13 -6.25 -7.66
N CYS A 247 7.93 -5.50 -8.76
CA CYS A 247 8.85 -4.44 -9.17
C CYS A 247 8.94 -3.31 -8.14
N VAL A 248 7.81 -2.91 -7.56
CA VAL A 248 7.76 -1.91 -6.47
C VAL A 248 8.49 -2.42 -5.23
N GLU A 249 8.29 -3.69 -4.87
CA GLU A 249 9.00 -4.31 -3.75
C GLU A 249 10.51 -4.33 -3.99
N GLN A 250 10.95 -4.73 -5.19
CA GLN A 250 12.36 -4.73 -5.58
C GLN A 250 12.93 -3.30 -5.56
N PHE A 251 12.17 -2.30 -6.02
CA PHE A 251 12.52 -0.88 -5.91
C PHE A 251 12.79 -0.45 -4.48
N HIS A 252 11.96 -0.86 -3.53
CA HIS A 252 12.22 -0.59 -2.13
C HIS A 252 13.47 -1.29 -1.59
N ARG A 253 13.73 -2.55 -2.02
CA ARG A 253 14.91 -3.30 -1.60
C ARG A 253 16.21 -2.69 -2.12
N GLU A 254 16.27 -2.37 -3.40
CA GLU A 254 17.44 -1.73 -4.01
C GLU A 254 17.67 -0.31 -3.46
N GLY A 255 16.59 0.42 -3.18
CA GLY A 255 16.67 1.70 -2.48
C GLY A 255 17.22 1.58 -1.06
N ALA A 256 16.83 0.53 -0.33
CA ALA A 256 17.36 0.26 1.01
C ALA A 256 18.83 -0.18 0.97
N ALA A 257 19.26 -0.91 -0.06
CA ALA A 257 20.63 -1.36 -0.27
C ALA A 257 21.59 -0.24 -0.70
N THR A 258 21.05 0.91 -1.14
CA THR A 258 21.85 2.06 -1.55
C THR A 258 22.71 2.58 -0.39
N THR A 259 24.01 2.73 -0.64
CA THR A 259 25.01 3.16 0.34
C THR A 259 24.93 4.67 0.63
N ASP A 260 25.34 5.07 1.83
CA ASP A 260 25.37 6.50 2.21
C ASP A 260 26.24 7.34 1.25
N ALA A 261 27.34 6.77 0.71
CA ALA A 261 28.21 7.45 -0.24
C ALA A 261 27.49 7.78 -1.56
N GLU A 262 26.72 6.84 -2.10
CA GLU A 262 25.93 7.05 -3.32
C GLU A 262 24.81 8.07 -3.11
N ILE A 263 24.18 8.05 -1.93
CA ILE A 263 23.14 9.01 -1.54
C ILE A 263 23.72 10.43 -1.49
N MET A 264 24.89 10.59 -0.88
CA MET A 264 25.59 11.87 -0.82
C MET A 264 26.08 12.34 -2.18
N ALA A 265 26.62 11.45 -3.00
CA ALA A 265 27.00 11.77 -4.37
C ALA A 265 25.79 12.27 -5.18
N TYR A 266 24.63 11.62 -5.06
CA TYR A 266 23.41 12.07 -5.71
C TYR A 266 22.91 13.42 -5.15
N PHE A 267 22.92 13.63 -3.83
CA PHE A 267 22.54 14.90 -3.21
C PHE A 267 23.32 16.09 -3.79
N GLN A 268 24.62 15.92 -4.01
CA GLN A 268 25.49 16.96 -4.58
C GLN A 268 25.14 17.31 -6.04
N THR A 269 24.44 16.42 -6.76
CA THR A 269 23.96 16.70 -8.13
C THR A 269 22.66 17.51 -8.17
N LEU A 270 21.96 17.65 -7.04
CA LEU A 270 20.70 18.40 -6.96
C LEU A 270 20.97 19.91 -6.98
N SER A 271 19.99 20.70 -7.45
CA SER A 271 20.07 22.16 -7.37
C SER A 271 20.08 22.62 -5.91
N PRO A 272 20.66 23.79 -5.59
CA PRO A 272 20.70 24.31 -4.22
C PRO A 272 19.31 24.37 -3.57
N GLU A 273 18.27 24.75 -4.33
CA GLU A 273 16.89 24.85 -3.83
C GLU A 273 16.34 23.49 -3.41
N LYS A 274 16.68 22.43 -4.17
CA LYS A 274 16.26 21.05 -3.85
C LYS A 274 17.07 20.46 -2.71
N GLN A 275 18.34 20.83 -2.60
CA GLN A 275 19.16 20.47 -1.45
C GLN A 275 18.56 21.07 -0.16
N ASP A 276 18.22 22.36 -0.19
CA ASP A 276 17.60 23.06 0.95
C ASP A 276 16.24 22.46 1.33
N GLU A 277 15.37 22.16 0.35
CA GLU A 277 14.08 21.49 0.60
C GLU A 277 14.26 20.15 1.33
N LEU A 278 15.22 19.33 0.89
CA LEU A 278 15.49 18.05 1.52
C LEU A 278 16.11 18.21 2.92
N LEU A 279 16.96 19.21 3.14
CA LEU A 279 17.56 19.49 4.44
C LEU A 279 16.56 19.99 5.49
N GLN A 280 15.37 20.43 5.08
CA GLN A 280 14.27 20.75 6.00
C GLN A 280 13.57 19.51 6.55
N LEU A 281 13.75 18.34 5.93
CA LEU A 281 13.18 17.08 6.39
C LEU A 281 13.95 16.53 7.60
N GLY A 282 13.28 15.73 8.44
CA GLY A 282 13.96 14.98 9.48
C GLY A 282 14.98 13.98 8.89
N ALA A 283 16.04 13.64 9.62
CA ALA A 283 17.14 12.82 9.09
C ALA A 283 16.71 11.48 8.45
N SER A 284 15.67 10.84 8.99
CA SER A 284 15.08 9.61 8.43
C SER A 284 14.36 9.87 7.11
N ASP A 285 13.59 10.95 7.05
CA ASP A 285 12.81 11.33 5.87
C ASP A 285 13.72 11.86 4.77
N PHE A 286 14.78 12.60 5.13
CA PHE A 286 15.84 13.06 4.24
C PHE A 286 16.47 11.87 3.48
N LYS A 287 17.00 10.88 4.20
CA LYS A 287 17.64 9.71 3.56
C LYS A 287 16.64 8.92 2.72
N THR A 288 15.41 8.75 3.20
CA THR A 288 14.36 8.01 2.49
C THR A 288 13.97 8.73 1.19
N GLN A 289 13.69 10.02 1.25
CA GLN A 289 13.32 10.82 0.08
C GLN A 289 14.46 10.89 -0.94
N LEU A 290 15.69 11.04 -0.47
CA LEU A 290 16.84 11.14 -1.36
C LEU A 290 17.11 9.81 -2.10
N ARG A 291 16.92 8.66 -1.42
CA ARG A 291 16.95 7.32 -2.05
C ARG A 291 15.85 7.17 -3.11
N LEU A 292 14.62 7.58 -2.79
CA LEU A 292 13.49 7.52 -3.72
C LEU A 292 13.77 8.39 -4.95
N GLN A 293 14.16 9.64 -4.76
CA GLN A 293 14.45 10.56 -5.88
C GLN A 293 15.60 10.08 -6.76
N ARG A 294 16.65 9.47 -6.19
CA ARG A 294 17.76 8.89 -6.96
C ARG A 294 17.23 7.82 -7.90
N LEU A 295 16.45 6.88 -7.37
CA LEU A 295 15.93 5.78 -8.14
C LEU A 295 14.88 6.24 -9.16
N GLU A 296 14.01 7.20 -8.82
CA GLU A 296 12.99 7.75 -9.73
C GLU A 296 13.60 8.39 -10.99
N LYS A 297 14.81 8.94 -10.91
CA LYS A 297 15.51 9.51 -12.06
C LYS A 297 16.25 8.49 -12.92
N HIS A 298 16.33 7.24 -12.48
CA HIS A 298 17.03 6.21 -13.23
C HIS A 298 16.21 5.83 -14.48
N PRO A 299 16.77 5.85 -15.70
CA PRO A 299 15.98 5.73 -16.93
C PRO A 299 15.23 4.41 -17.04
N GLU A 300 15.78 3.31 -16.53
CA GLU A 300 15.14 1.99 -16.46
C GLU A 300 13.98 1.96 -15.45
N ILE A 301 14.08 2.72 -14.36
CA ILE A 301 12.97 2.87 -13.39
C ILE A 301 11.83 3.68 -14.00
N VAL A 302 12.13 4.71 -14.78
CA VAL A 302 11.10 5.48 -15.49
C VAL A 302 10.31 4.55 -16.42
N GLU A 303 10.97 3.59 -17.07
CA GLU A 303 10.29 2.56 -17.87
C GLU A 303 9.39 1.66 -17.03
N LEU A 304 9.83 1.26 -15.83
CA LEU A 304 8.98 0.49 -14.90
C LEU A 304 7.78 1.30 -14.41
N GLN A 305 7.97 2.57 -14.06
CA GLN A 305 6.88 3.47 -13.66
C GLN A 305 5.85 3.64 -14.76
N SER A 306 6.30 3.64 -16.01
CA SER A 306 5.40 3.79 -17.13
C SER A 306 4.53 2.55 -17.37
N LEU A 307 4.86 1.38 -16.80
CA LEU A 307 4.07 0.13 -16.96
C LEU A 307 2.61 0.31 -16.59
N SER A 308 2.33 1.19 -15.63
CA SER A 308 0.96 1.57 -15.33
C SER A 308 0.90 3.00 -14.80
N PRO A 309 -0.11 3.81 -15.17
CA PRO A 309 -0.40 5.06 -14.45
C PRO A 309 -0.68 4.78 -12.96
N ASN A 310 -1.09 3.56 -12.63
CA ASN A 310 -1.27 3.10 -11.26
C ASN A 310 0.03 2.64 -10.59
N PHE A 311 1.19 2.68 -11.23
CA PHE A 311 2.47 2.32 -10.58
C PHE A 311 2.73 3.24 -9.37
N SER A 312 2.47 4.54 -9.51
CA SER A 312 2.53 5.49 -8.40
C SER A 312 1.48 5.19 -7.32
N ALA A 313 0.27 4.79 -7.72
CA ALA A 313 -0.77 4.36 -6.77
C ALA A 313 -0.40 3.05 -6.05
N ALA A 314 0.23 2.10 -6.74
CA ALA A 314 0.73 0.84 -6.20
C ALA A 314 1.92 1.08 -5.25
N MET A 315 2.85 1.97 -5.61
CA MET A 315 3.91 2.48 -4.72
C MET A 315 3.30 3.08 -3.44
N GLN A 316 2.26 3.90 -3.56
CA GLN A 316 1.57 4.49 -2.41
C GLN A 316 0.84 3.43 -1.57
N MET A 317 0.16 2.46 -2.19
CA MET A 317 -0.49 1.36 -1.49
C MET A 317 0.52 0.49 -0.74
N LEU A 318 1.63 0.11 -1.38
CA LEU A 318 2.66 -0.71 -0.76
C LEU A 318 3.34 0.03 0.40
N LYS A 319 3.59 1.34 0.23
CA LYS A 319 4.09 2.22 1.30
C LYS A 319 3.15 2.22 2.52
N ARG A 320 1.84 2.36 2.29
CA ARG A 320 0.81 2.34 3.34
C ARG A 320 0.71 0.98 4.03
N PHE A 321 0.82 -0.11 3.28
CA PHE A 321 0.81 -1.47 3.80
C PHE A 321 2.02 -1.75 4.68
N LYS A 322 3.23 -1.40 4.23
CA LYS A 322 4.47 -1.56 5.02
C LYS A 322 4.51 -0.66 6.26
N SER A 323 3.85 0.49 6.23
CA SER A 323 3.75 1.37 7.39
C SER A 323 2.61 1.00 8.36
N GLY A 324 1.88 -0.10 8.12
CA GLY A 324 0.75 -0.50 8.97
C GLY A 324 -0.41 0.49 9.00
N GLY A 325 -0.52 1.36 7.99
CA GLY A 325 -1.59 2.36 7.91
C GLY A 325 -2.89 1.76 7.38
N PRO A 326 -4.07 2.17 7.90
CA PRO A 326 -5.34 1.69 7.39
C PRO A 326 -5.54 2.08 5.91
N MET A 327 -6.20 1.21 5.14
CA MET A 327 -6.63 1.52 3.76
C MET A 327 -7.72 2.60 3.79
N ILE A 328 -7.33 3.87 3.75
CA ILE A 328 -8.27 4.95 3.44
C ILE A 328 -8.61 4.87 1.95
N ARG A 329 -9.89 4.60 1.66
CA ARG A 329 -10.45 4.64 0.30
C ARG A 329 -10.14 6.00 -0.33
N PRO A 330 -9.53 6.07 -1.53
CA PRO A 330 -9.58 7.28 -2.31
C PRO A 330 -11.01 7.42 -2.83
N GLY A 331 -11.83 8.24 -2.16
CA GLY A 331 -13.21 8.47 -2.61
C GLY A 331 -14.16 9.22 -1.67
N GLU A 332 -13.79 9.55 -0.43
CA GLU A 332 -14.76 10.22 0.45
C GLU A 332 -14.86 11.76 0.27
N ASP A 333 -13.92 12.41 -0.44
CA ASP A 333 -14.01 13.85 -0.75
C ASP A 333 -13.85 14.22 -2.25
N GLY A 334 -13.91 13.25 -3.16
CA GLY A 334 -13.78 13.53 -4.59
C GLY A 334 -14.40 12.43 -5.44
N GLY A 335 -15.40 12.80 -6.24
CA GLY A 335 -16.19 11.88 -7.06
C GLY A 335 -15.40 10.98 -8.03
N PRO A 336 -16.07 10.02 -8.66
CA PRO A 336 -15.45 8.92 -9.41
C PRO A 336 -14.55 9.40 -10.57
N PRO A 337 -13.50 8.63 -10.94
CA PRO A 337 -12.49 9.03 -11.92
C PRO A 337 -12.96 8.98 -13.39
N PHE A 338 -14.27 8.89 -13.64
CA PHE A 338 -14.85 8.92 -14.98
C PHE A 338 -15.59 10.25 -15.18
N GLY A 339 -14.89 11.20 -15.79
CA GLY A 339 -15.44 12.53 -16.10
C GLY A 339 -16.53 12.46 -17.16
N LEU A 340 -17.77 12.77 -16.76
CA LEU A 340 -18.74 13.34 -17.69
C LEU A 340 -18.28 14.76 -18.09
N PRO A 341 -18.51 15.20 -19.34
CA PRO A 341 -18.16 16.55 -19.77
C PRO A 341 -18.83 17.59 -18.88
N ARG A 342 -18.03 18.37 -18.14
CA ARG A 342 -18.48 19.58 -17.44
C ARG A 342 -18.55 20.74 -18.43
N ASP A 343 -19.48 21.65 -18.20
CA ASP A 343 -19.54 22.88 -18.99
C ASP A 343 -18.46 23.88 -18.59
N ARG A 344 -18.44 25.04 -19.25
CA ARG A 344 -17.44 26.09 -19.04
C ARG A 344 -17.48 26.72 -17.64
N ASN A 345 -18.48 26.40 -16.82
CA ASN A 345 -18.68 26.92 -15.47
C ASN A 345 -18.48 25.87 -14.36
N GLY A 346 -18.14 24.63 -14.72
CA GLY A 346 -17.75 23.58 -13.76
C GLY A 346 -18.91 22.79 -13.15
N GLU A 347 -20.14 22.99 -13.62
CA GLU A 347 -21.32 22.24 -13.18
C GLU A 347 -21.41 20.88 -13.90
N PRO A 348 -21.82 19.79 -13.21
CA PRO A 348 -22.08 18.50 -13.84
C PRO A 348 -23.29 18.62 -14.78
N ARG A 349 -23.06 18.38 -16.08
CA ARG A 349 -24.10 18.41 -17.11
C ARG A 349 -25.05 17.22 -16.95
N PHE A 350 -26.13 17.40 -16.20
CA PHE A 350 -27.27 16.49 -16.28
C PHE A 350 -28.05 16.81 -17.55
N GLU A 351 -28.04 15.89 -18.53
CA GLU A 351 -29.00 15.96 -19.61
C GLU A 351 -30.41 15.78 -19.02
N PRO A 352 -31.34 16.73 -19.24
CA PRO A 352 -32.74 16.48 -18.93
C PRO A 352 -33.22 15.39 -19.88
N ARG A 353 -33.59 14.24 -19.31
CA ARG A 353 -34.37 13.20 -19.97
C ARG A 353 -35.63 13.86 -20.51
N ARG A 354 -35.65 14.22 -21.80
CA ARG A 354 -36.84 14.73 -22.46
C ARG A 354 -37.76 13.56 -22.79
N GLU A 355 -38.64 13.35 -21.83
CA GLU A 355 -39.95 12.76 -21.96
C GLU A 355 -40.77 13.62 -22.95
N SER A 356 -40.78 13.22 -24.22
CA SER A 356 -41.69 13.75 -25.23
C SER A 356 -41.93 12.70 -26.31
N ASP A 357 -42.77 11.71 -26.00
CA ASP A 357 -43.62 11.00 -26.96
C ASP A 357 -44.72 10.23 -26.22
N ARG A 358 -45.65 11.00 -25.65
CA ARG A 358 -47.06 10.67 -25.33
C ARG A 358 -47.68 11.99 -24.85
N PRO A 359 -48.73 12.52 -25.50
CA PRO A 359 -50.04 11.90 -25.38
C PRO A 359 -50.94 12.03 -26.64
N GLY A 360 -51.94 11.15 -26.75
CA GLY A 360 -52.97 11.26 -27.77
C GLY A 360 -54.08 10.23 -27.64
N ARG A 361 -54.95 10.39 -26.63
CA ARG A 361 -56.29 9.78 -26.64
C ARG A 361 -57.13 10.47 -27.72
N GLY A 362 -57.67 9.69 -28.65
CA GLY A 362 -58.83 10.08 -29.44
C GLY A 362 -58.65 9.85 -30.94
N GLN A 363 -59.12 8.70 -31.43
CA GLN A 363 -60.11 8.61 -32.50
C GLN A 363 -60.42 7.14 -32.82
N ARG A 364 -61.72 6.82 -32.87
CA ARG A 364 -62.25 5.57 -33.43
C ARG A 364 -61.98 5.50 -34.94
N PRO A 365 -61.85 4.28 -35.49
CA PRO A 365 -62.63 3.94 -36.68
C PRO A 365 -63.43 2.62 -36.51
N PRO A 366 -64.29 2.25 -37.50
CA PRO A 366 -65.54 1.53 -37.29
C PRO A 366 -65.47 0.00 -37.45
N PHE A 367 -66.61 -0.63 -37.16
CA PHE A 367 -66.94 -2.05 -37.22
C PHE A 367 -66.95 -2.68 -38.64
N ARG A 368 -66.47 -3.94 -38.70
CA ARG A 368 -66.93 -5.16 -39.45
C ARG A 368 -66.72 -5.28 -40.98
N PRO A 369 -66.88 -6.48 -41.62
CA PRO A 369 -66.86 -7.90 -41.13
C PRO A 369 -66.19 -8.95 -42.11
N GLY A 370 -65.99 -10.20 -41.63
CA GLY A 370 -65.73 -11.44 -42.43
C GLY A 370 -64.23 -11.75 -42.60
N GLU A 371 -63.68 -12.97 -42.45
CA GLU A 371 -64.09 -14.36 -42.69
C GLU A 371 -63.42 -15.23 -41.59
N ARG A 372 -64.09 -16.09 -40.81
CA ARG A 372 -64.55 -17.48 -41.03
C ARG A 372 -63.52 -18.52 -41.52
N ASN A 373 -63.41 -19.58 -40.69
CA ASN A 373 -62.98 -20.97 -40.94
C ASN A 373 -61.46 -21.23 -40.89
N GLY A 374 -60.93 -22.27 -40.25
CA GLY A 374 -61.48 -23.45 -39.55
C GLY A 374 -60.36 -24.01 -38.65
N ASP A 375 -60.71 -24.59 -37.50
CA ASP A 375 -60.79 -26.05 -37.29
C ASP A 375 -59.47 -26.79 -37.54
N ALA A 376 -58.81 -27.25 -36.47
CA ALA A 376 -58.72 -28.68 -36.17
C ALA A 376 -57.67 -28.94 -35.07
N ASP A 377 -58.18 -29.46 -33.95
CA ASP A 377 -57.63 -30.55 -33.13
C ASP A 377 -56.24 -31.09 -33.47
N PHE A 378 -55.36 -31.17 -32.46
CA PHE A 378 -54.74 -32.46 -32.14
C PHE A 378 -54.40 -32.55 -30.64
N ARG A 379 -54.85 -33.67 -30.08
CA ARG A 379 -54.75 -34.11 -28.69
C ARG A 379 -53.29 -34.37 -28.26
N SER A 380 -53.01 -34.13 -26.98
CA SER A 380 -51.98 -34.80 -26.14
C SER A 380 -52.23 -36.33 -26.07
N PRO A 381 -51.51 -37.20 -25.31
CA PRO A 381 -50.50 -36.96 -24.24
C PRO A 381 -49.39 -38.04 -24.09
N ALA A 382 -48.67 -37.98 -22.94
CA ALA A 382 -48.06 -39.10 -22.18
C ALA A 382 -46.72 -39.65 -22.72
N GLU A 383 -45.76 -40.17 -21.94
CA GLU A 383 -45.55 -40.45 -20.51
C GLU A 383 -44.09 -40.99 -20.39
N ASN A 384 -43.61 -41.18 -19.16
CA ASN A 384 -42.52 -42.11 -18.74
C ASN A 384 -41.06 -41.67 -18.97
N ARG A 385 -40.10 -41.99 -18.09
CA ARG A 385 -40.02 -42.41 -16.67
C ARG A 385 -38.50 -42.58 -16.39
N ASP A 386 -38.17 -42.85 -15.14
CA ASP A 386 -36.94 -43.52 -14.66
C ASP A 386 -35.68 -42.68 -14.42
N GLY A 387 -35.55 -42.23 -13.16
CA GLY A 387 -34.25 -42.03 -12.51
C GLY A 387 -33.73 -43.32 -11.86
N PRO A 388 -32.41 -43.46 -11.63
CA PRO A 388 -31.84 -44.64 -10.97
C PRO A 388 -31.75 -44.50 -9.43
N PRO A 389 -31.62 -45.64 -8.71
CA PRO A 389 -32.00 -45.76 -7.30
C PRO A 389 -30.85 -45.57 -6.29
N ARG A 390 -31.24 -45.22 -5.06
CA ARG A 390 -30.44 -45.38 -3.83
C ARG A 390 -30.54 -46.81 -3.28
N ARG A 391 -29.46 -47.33 -2.67
CA ARG A 391 -29.40 -48.32 -1.55
C ARG A 391 -27.92 -48.71 -1.26
N PRO A 392 -27.57 -49.34 -0.13
CA PRO A 392 -27.95 -49.14 1.28
C PRO A 392 -26.69 -49.19 2.21
N PRO A 393 -26.81 -49.19 3.55
CA PRO A 393 -25.68 -49.09 4.49
C PRO A 393 -25.14 -50.48 4.89
N GLU A 394 -23.86 -50.55 5.25
CA GLU A 394 -23.30 -51.71 5.96
C GLU A 394 -22.92 -51.32 7.39
N GLU A 395 -23.34 -52.21 8.29
CA GLU A 395 -23.37 -52.12 9.73
C GLU A 395 -22.40 -53.17 10.30
N ASN A 396 -21.66 -52.78 11.35
CA ASN A 396 -21.14 -53.58 12.46
C ASN A 396 -20.28 -54.84 12.24
N SER A 397 -19.10 -54.81 12.89
CA SER A 397 -18.57 -55.83 13.83
C SER A 397 -17.29 -55.21 14.43
N GLU A 398 -17.27 -54.59 15.61
CA GLU A 398 -17.38 -55.15 16.97
C GLU A 398 -16.28 -56.16 17.33
N GLN A 399 -15.76 -56.02 18.56
CA GLN A 399 -14.73 -56.79 19.30
C GLN A 399 -13.28 -56.30 19.16
N ALA A 400 -12.47 -56.19 20.21
CA ALA A 400 -12.67 -56.21 21.65
C ALA A 400 -11.41 -55.65 22.34
N LYS A 401 -11.67 -55.14 23.54
CA LYS A 401 -10.86 -54.55 24.63
C LYS A 401 -9.53 -55.25 25.06
N PRO A 402 -8.76 -54.62 26.01
CA PRO A 402 -7.28 -54.57 26.15
C PRO A 402 -6.82 -55.59 27.25
N PRO A 403 -5.82 -55.42 28.17
CA PRO A 403 -4.84 -54.37 28.53
C PRO A 403 -3.38 -54.88 28.43
N THR A 404 -2.32 -54.14 28.75
CA THR A 404 -1.65 -53.96 30.06
C THR A 404 -0.25 -53.45 29.67
N GLU A 405 0.34 -52.41 30.26
CA GLU A 405 1.20 -52.58 31.44
C GLU A 405 1.60 -51.23 32.01
N LYS A 406 1.70 -51.24 33.34
CA LYS A 406 2.14 -50.18 34.21
C LYS A 406 3.65 -50.27 34.43
N SER A 407 4.28 -49.10 34.53
CA SER A 407 5.29 -48.74 35.54
C SER A 407 6.70 -49.35 35.40
N PRO A 408 7.68 -48.96 36.25
CA PRO A 408 8.13 -47.59 36.59
C PRO A 408 9.67 -47.47 36.59
N ILE A 409 10.14 -46.23 36.77
CA ILE A 409 11.30 -45.71 37.54
C ILE A 409 11.89 -44.51 36.81
#